data_AF-A0A370KZ64-F1
#
_entry.id   AF-A0A370KZ64-F1
#
_cell.length_a   1.000
_cell.length_b   1.000
_cell.length_c   1.000
_cell.angle_alpha   90.00
_cell.angle_beta   90.00
_cell.angle_gamma   90.00
#
_symmetry.space_group_name_H-M   'P 1'
#
loop_
_entity.id
_entity.type
_entity.pdbx_description
1 polymer ?
#
loop_
_entity_poly.entity_id
_entity_poly.type
_entity_poly.pdbx_seq_one_letter_code
_entity_poly.pdbx_strand_id
1 'polypeptide(L)'
;MWLFGEVGLGLYAAKHPMIPVGWLMSLALRNLDKKATARKPAVAWASLIALATDFAAVHDCQRYSSFEDMDLHPSQLHRTLASSTLWREFFTLPQMPTQAMRQVLDALVGVLTEDDAHRLGFAPSALVSEIAKLSETSTEDRATTFPRVNAEQALPLLTRLTQGAAERVNSGYSDPLAAQGRTQDSVLLFACGRDQAITLPRSFLAEAACEFVFGLLWSKLGPRAGDVVGLTMERAVATACQGKAPTVLSSHPYEVRGQRFEFDAATRDGDRITLIETKGKMLTRQSRSGDMFAFFRDYTDSFLRMLSQLVRHEINLRAGDTPLTKPAELVDDFQPVKVAVSPLSYGPASDKALSNAVVRSLVGAKLTVVVPDKENERIIADFNRRSAKILDDIASVAPKEEGLVQLFPYLIDVFWLDLGQLLYVLDRANTVWDAFRPLKHITFGSRDFWTELAHAERGGLTTGKWRPVR
;
A
#
# COMPACT_ATOMS: atom_id res chain seq x y z
N MET A 1 5.41 1.54 -14.49
CA MET A 1 5.29 2.19 -13.17
C MET A 1 6.06 3.50 -13.17
N TRP A 2 5.55 4.52 -12.50
CA TRP A 2 6.23 5.81 -12.35
C TRP A 2 7.08 5.81 -11.09
N LEU A 3 8.27 6.40 -11.14
CA LEU A 3 9.22 6.42 -10.03
C LEU A 3 9.12 7.78 -9.33
N PHE A 4 8.38 7.84 -8.22
CA PHE A 4 8.16 9.08 -7.44
C PHE A 4 9.08 9.22 -6.23
N GLY A 5 9.91 8.21 -5.97
CA GLY A 5 10.75 8.18 -4.81
C GLY A 5 11.84 9.25 -4.83
N GLU A 6 12.36 9.52 -3.65
CA GLU A 6 13.49 10.41 -3.47
C GLU A 6 14.71 9.91 -4.25
N VAL A 7 15.34 10.84 -4.96
CA VAL A 7 16.58 10.60 -5.73
C VAL A 7 17.73 11.41 -5.14
N GLY A 8 18.97 11.06 -5.47
CA GLY A 8 20.15 11.82 -5.07
C GLY A 8 20.47 11.72 -3.57
N LEU A 9 20.22 10.55 -2.96
CA LEU A 9 20.45 10.30 -1.53
C LEU A 9 21.86 9.78 -1.19
N GLY A 10 22.75 9.72 -2.18
CA GLY A 10 24.13 9.27 -1.98
C GLY A 10 24.95 10.28 -1.17
N LEU A 11 25.94 9.77 -0.42
CA LEU A 11 26.95 10.62 0.22
C LEU A 11 27.58 11.55 -0.84
N TYR A 12 27.53 12.86 -0.59
CA TYR A 12 28.00 13.94 -1.47
C TYR A 12 27.22 14.19 -2.76
N ALA A 13 26.07 13.54 -2.96
CA ALA A 13 25.18 13.90 -4.06
C ALA A 13 24.52 15.25 -3.77
N ALA A 14 24.61 16.20 -4.71
CA ALA A 14 23.85 17.43 -4.63
C ALA A 14 22.36 17.10 -4.75
N LYS A 15 21.57 17.43 -3.73
CA LYS A 15 20.11 17.24 -3.74
C LYS A 15 19.41 18.57 -3.83
N HIS A 16 18.56 18.71 -4.85
CA HIS A 16 17.68 19.86 -5.02
C HIS A 16 16.27 19.52 -4.49
N PRO A 17 15.49 20.52 -4.07
CA PRO A 17 14.07 20.33 -3.80
C PRO A 17 13.36 19.69 -4.99
N MET A 18 12.53 18.68 -4.71
CA MET A 18 11.81 17.93 -5.73
C MET A 18 10.56 18.67 -6.18
N ILE A 19 10.16 18.43 -7.43
CA ILE A 19 8.90 18.93 -7.95
C ILE A 19 7.75 18.14 -7.28
N PRO A 20 6.75 18.79 -6.67
CA PRO A 20 5.62 18.11 -6.02
C PRO A 20 4.61 17.62 -7.07
N VAL A 21 5.00 16.59 -7.84
CA VAL A 21 4.24 16.08 -8.98
C VAL A 21 2.86 15.54 -8.58
N GLY A 22 2.75 14.87 -7.43
CA GLY A 22 1.47 14.36 -6.93
C GLY A 22 0.45 15.47 -6.70
N TRP A 23 0.88 16.56 -6.06
CA TRP A 23 0.05 17.75 -5.83
C TRP A 23 -0.30 18.45 -7.15
N LEU A 24 0.68 18.68 -8.02
CA LEU A 24 0.47 19.35 -9.32
C LEU A 24 -0.49 18.56 -10.22
N MET A 25 -0.36 17.23 -10.28
CA MET A 25 -1.30 16.39 -11.03
C MET A 25 -2.71 16.47 -10.44
N SER A 26 -2.84 16.48 -9.11
CA SER A 26 -4.13 16.61 -8.45
C SER A 26 -4.80 17.97 -8.72
N LEU A 27 -4.00 19.05 -8.77
CA LEU A 27 -4.47 20.37 -9.18
C LEU A 27 -4.83 20.42 -10.67
N ALA A 28 -4.08 19.75 -11.54
CA ALA A 28 -4.42 19.65 -12.95
C ALA A 28 -5.77 18.96 -13.15
N LEU A 29 -6.00 17.83 -12.46
CA LEU A 29 -7.26 17.09 -12.49
C LEU A 29 -8.46 17.91 -11.99
N ARG A 30 -8.26 18.74 -10.96
CA ARG A 30 -9.27 19.70 -10.48
C ARG A 30 -9.70 20.73 -11.53
N ASN A 31 -8.81 21.05 -12.47
CA ASN A 31 -8.97 22.17 -13.40
C ASN A 31 -9.12 21.72 -14.87
N LEU A 32 -9.44 20.45 -15.14
CA LEU A 32 -9.54 19.91 -16.52
C LEU A 32 -10.56 20.67 -17.40
N ASP A 33 -11.66 21.13 -16.82
CA ASP A 33 -12.71 21.84 -17.56
C ASP A 33 -12.40 23.33 -17.80
N LYS A 34 -11.28 23.84 -17.25
CA LYS A 34 -10.92 25.24 -17.39
C LYS A 34 -10.15 25.46 -18.69
N LYS A 35 -10.59 26.44 -19.47
CA LYS A 35 -9.87 26.88 -20.67
C LYS A 35 -8.49 27.43 -20.28
N ALA A 36 -7.45 26.99 -20.98
CA ALA A 36 -6.11 27.56 -20.83
C ALA A 36 -6.12 29.04 -21.26
N THR A 37 -5.72 29.93 -20.34
CA THR A 37 -5.67 31.39 -20.55
C THR A 37 -4.26 31.97 -20.57
N ALA A 38 -3.23 31.14 -20.35
CA ALA A 38 -1.85 31.60 -20.27
C ALA A 38 -1.31 32.10 -21.62
N ARG A 39 -0.93 33.39 -21.69
CA ARG A 39 -0.35 34.00 -22.91
C ARG A 39 1.01 33.41 -23.30
N LYS A 40 1.82 32.98 -22.32
CA LYS A 40 3.11 32.30 -22.51
C LYS A 40 3.15 31.02 -21.67
N PRO A 41 2.54 29.90 -22.13
CA PRO A 41 2.36 28.70 -21.32
C PRO A 41 3.65 28.14 -20.73
N ALA A 42 4.76 28.12 -21.50
CA ALA A 42 6.04 27.64 -21.01
C ALA A 42 6.60 28.46 -19.83
N VAL A 43 6.44 29.79 -19.87
CA VAL A 43 6.86 30.69 -18.78
C VAL A 43 5.98 30.49 -17.56
N ALA A 44 4.66 30.43 -17.76
CA ALA A 44 3.71 30.17 -16.67
C ALA A 44 3.95 28.81 -16.00
N TRP A 45 4.28 27.78 -16.80
CA TRP A 45 4.65 26.46 -16.30
C TRP A 45 5.93 26.50 -15.46
N ALA A 46 6.99 27.14 -15.95
CA ALA A 46 8.24 27.27 -15.19
C ALA A 46 8.02 28.00 -13.85
N SER A 47 7.23 29.09 -13.85
CA SER A 47 6.87 29.81 -12.62
C SER A 47 6.02 28.95 -11.67
N LEU A 48 5.07 28.16 -12.19
CA LEU A 48 4.26 27.26 -11.39
C LEU A 48 5.12 26.18 -10.71
N ILE A 49 6.04 25.57 -11.45
CA ILE A 49 6.96 24.58 -10.91
C ILE A 49 7.84 25.19 -9.81
N ALA A 50 8.41 26.37 -10.04
CA ALA A 50 9.23 27.05 -9.03
C ALA A 50 8.43 27.33 -7.75
N LEU A 51 7.25 27.95 -7.87
CA LEU A 51 6.40 28.27 -6.72
C LEU A 51 5.94 27.02 -5.96
N ALA A 52 5.54 25.97 -6.68
CA ALA A 52 5.11 24.72 -6.04
C ALA A 52 6.27 24.03 -5.32
N THR A 53 7.47 24.07 -5.90
CA THR A 53 8.69 23.51 -5.30
C THR A 53 9.08 24.27 -4.04
N ASP A 54 9.08 25.62 -4.09
CA ASP A 54 9.36 26.46 -2.92
C ASP A 54 8.32 26.23 -1.82
N PHE A 55 7.04 26.14 -2.18
CA PHE A 55 5.98 25.84 -1.22
C PHE A 55 6.18 24.47 -0.55
N ALA A 56 6.48 23.42 -1.33
CA ALA A 56 6.75 22.10 -0.79
C ALA A 56 8.00 22.07 0.13
N ALA A 57 9.04 22.84 -0.22
CA ALA A 57 10.26 22.95 0.57
C ALA A 57 10.01 23.56 1.96
N VAL A 58 9.10 24.52 2.09
CA VAL A 58 8.72 25.13 3.38
C VAL A 58 8.14 24.10 4.36
N HIS A 59 7.51 23.04 3.87
CA HIS A 59 6.94 21.98 4.70
C HIS A 59 7.96 20.95 5.19
N ASP A 60 9.21 20.99 4.71
CA ASP A 60 10.33 20.18 5.21
C ASP A 60 10.00 18.68 5.33
N CYS A 61 9.30 18.14 4.32
CA CYS A 61 8.92 16.73 4.28
C CYS A 61 9.84 15.87 3.39
N GLN A 62 10.73 16.52 2.62
CA GLN A 62 11.76 15.89 1.80
C GLN A 62 13.01 15.62 2.64
N ARG A 63 13.58 14.41 2.53
CA ARG A 63 14.88 14.06 3.11
C ARG A 63 16.02 14.57 2.27
N TYR A 64 17.22 14.65 2.84
CA TYR A 64 18.43 14.98 2.10
C TYR A 64 19.54 13.93 2.23
N SER A 65 19.29 12.85 2.97
CA SER A 65 20.19 11.73 3.18
C SER A 65 19.46 10.39 3.27
N SER A 66 20.04 9.31 2.74
CA SER A 66 19.50 7.95 2.86
C SER A 66 19.50 7.42 4.31
N PHE A 67 20.29 8.05 5.19
CA PHE A 67 20.41 7.67 6.60
C PHE A 67 19.33 8.30 7.49
N GLU A 68 18.59 9.29 6.97
CA GLU A 68 17.46 9.86 7.68
C GLU A 68 16.37 8.81 7.89
N ASP A 69 15.88 8.70 9.12
CA ASP A 69 14.90 7.73 9.60
C ASP A 69 15.39 6.26 9.68
N MET A 70 16.69 5.96 9.50
CA MET A 70 17.23 4.62 9.78
C MET A 70 17.18 4.26 11.27
N ASP A 71 17.35 5.27 12.12
CA ASP A 71 17.15 5.18 13.56
C ASP A 71 16.21 6.32 13.97
N LEU A 72 15.08 5.97 14.59
CA LEU A 72 14.04 6.90 14.95
C LEU A 72 13.95 6.97 16.47
N HIS A 73 14.22 8.14 17.04
CA HIS A 73 14.00 8.34 18.46
C HIS A 73 12.49 8.44 18.74
N PRO A 74 11.95 7.83 19.81
CA PRO A 74 10.50 7.85 20.09
C PRO A 74 9.90 9.26 20.17
N SER A 75 10.65 10.29 20.60
CA SER A 75 10.17 11.68 20.61
C SER A 75 9.96 12.29 19.21
N GLN A 76 10.58 11.72 18.18
CA GLN A 76 10.45 12.17 16.79
C GLN A 76 9.33 11.44 16.04
N LEU A 77 8.80 10.35 16.60
CA LEU A 77 7.82 9.47 15.95
C LEU A 77 6.65 10.23 15.32
N HIS A 78 6.04 11.14 16.08
CA HIS A 78 4.93 11.96 15.59
C HIS A 78 5.33 12.80 14.36
N ARG A 79 6.44 13.53 14.45
CA ARG A 79 6.92 14.41 13.37
C ARG A 79 7.27 13.59 12.13
N THR A 80 8.01 12.50 12.27
CA THR A 80 8.42 11.66 11.15
C THR A 80 7.22 11.05 10.43
N LEU A 81 6.23 10.53 11.16
CA LEU A 81 5.00 9.98 10.56
C LEU A 81 4.14 11.06 9.89
N ALA A 82 4.05 12.26 10.49
CA ALA A 82 3.34 13.39 9.90
C ALA A 82 4.00 13.84 8.59
N SER A 83 5.33 14.03 8.59
CA SER A 83 6.10 14.38 7.38
C SER A 83 6.00 13.30 6.30
N SER A 84 5.99 12.02 6.68
CA SER A 84 5.82 10.88 5.79
C SER A 84 4.43 10.86 5.13
N THR A 85 3.38 11.17 5.88
CA THR A 85 2.01 11.31 5.35
C THR A 85 1.91 12.51 4.40
N LEU A 86 2.53 13.63 4.76
CA LEU A 86 2.54 14.84 3.94
C LEU A 86 3.32 14.64 2.62
N TRP A 87 4.46 13.94 2.66
CA TRP A 87 5.22 13.55 1.48
C TRP A 87 4.34 12.85 0.44
N ARG A 88 3.50 11.92 0.88
CA ARG A 88 2.56 11.20 0.00
C ARG A 88 1.62 12.14 -0.73
N GLU A 89 1.15 13.20 -0.07
CA GLU A 89 0.23 14.16 -0.70
C GLU A 89 0.95 15.15 -1.64
N PHE A 90 2.21 15.47 -1.38
CA PHE A 90 3.02 16.31 -2.28
C PHE A 90 3.51 15.58 -3.53
N PHE A 91 4.11 14.40 -3.35
CA PHE A 91 5.04 13.85 -4.35
C PHE A 91 4.54 12.59 -5.04
N THR A 92 3.54 11.89 -4.49
CA THR A 92 3.14 10.59 -5.02
C THR A 92 1.69 10.53 -5.48
N LEU A 93 1.44 9.63 -6.43
CA LEU A 93 0.11 9.12 -6.75
C LEU A 93 0.08 7.62 -6.47
N PRO A 94 -1.01 7.08 -5.91
CA PRO A 94 -1.22 5.65 -5.79
C PRO A 94 -1.11 4.96 -7.15
N GLN A 95 -0.43 3.81 -7.20
CA GLN A 95 -0.20 3.07 -8.45
C GLN A 95 -0.22 1.57 -8.22
N MET A 96 -0.74 0.84 -9.20
CA MET A 96 -0.74 -0.62 -9.23
C MET A 96 -0.38 -1.12 -10.63
N PRO A 97 0.36 -2.22 -10.77
CA PRO A 97 0.55 -2.88 -12.06
C PRO A 97 -0.77 -3.43 -12.60
N THR A 98 -1.05 -3.25 -13.89
CA THR A 98 -2.31 -3.69 -14.51
C THR A 98 -2.58 -5.19 -14.34
N GLN A 99 -1.53 -6.02 -14.33
CA GLN A 99 -1.65 -7.45 -14.07
C GLN A 99 -2.15 -7.75 -12.65
N ALA A 100 -1.67 -7.00 -11.64
CA ALA A 100 -2.16 -7.13 -10.27
C ALA A 100 -3.64 -6.72 -10.17
N MET A 101 -4.04 -5.61 -10.82
CA MET A 101 -5.45 -5.22 -10.90
C MET A 101 -6.31 -6.33 -11.49
N ARG A 102 -5.89 -6.95 -12.61
CA ARG A 102 -6.63 -8.08 -13.22
C ARG A 102 -6.80 -9.24 -12.23
N GLN A 103 -5.73 -9.64 -11.55
CA GLN A 103 -5.79 -10.71 -10.54
C GLN A 103 -6.76 -10.39 -9.40
N VAL A 104 -6.77 -9.14 -8.91
CA VAL A 104 -7.71 -8.70 -7.87
C VAL A 104 -9.15 -8.75 -8.35
N LEU A 105 -9.41 -8.25 -9.56
CA LEU A 105 -10.76 -8.24 -10.13
C LEU A 105 -11.28 -9.65 -10.45
N ASP A 106 -10.40 -10.55 -10.92
CA ASP A 106 -10.75 -11.95 -11.16
C ASP A 106 -11.06 -12.68 -9.84
N ALA A 107 -10.24 -12.44 -8.80
CA ALA A 107 -10.51 -12.97 -7.46
C ALA A 107 -11.85 -12.47 -6.92
N LEU A 108 -12.16 -11.18 -7.11
CA LEU A 108 -13.42 -10.58 -6.68
C LEU A 108 -14.63 -11.24 -7.34
N VAL A 109 -14.59 -11.43 -8.67
CA VAL A 109 -15.69 -12.09 -9.41
C VAL A 109 -15.92 -13.50 -8.88
N GLY A 110 -14.86 -14.21 -8.50
CA GLY A 110 -14.97 -15.54 -7.91
C GLY A 110 -15.53 -15.57 -6.47
N VAL A 111 -15.52 -14.44 -5.75
CA VAL A 111 -16.00 -14.32 -4.36
C VAL A 111 -17.44 -13.84 -4.29
N LEU A 112 -17.86 -13.00 -5.23
CA LEU A 112 -19.22 -12.42 -5.26
C LEU A 112 -20.27 -13.50 -5.55
N THR A 113 -21.36 -13.46 -4.78
CA THR A 113 -22.51 -14.34 -4.96
C THR A 113 -23.56 -13.74 -5.90
N GLU A 114 -24.56 -14.53 -6.29
CA GLU A 114 -25.71 -14.03 -7.06
C GLU A 114 -26.51 -12.96 -6.28
N ASP A 115 -26.63 -13.10 -4.96
CA ASP A 115 -27.25 -12.08 -4.10
C ASP A 115 -26.46 -10.77 -4.13
N ASP A 116 -25.12 -10.86 -4.03
CA ASP A 116 -24.26 -9.67 -4.12
C ASP A 116 -24.46 -8.97 -5.48
N ALA A 117 -24.52 -9.73 -6.59
CA ALA A 117 -24.77 -9.20 -7.92
C ALA A 117 -26.15 -8.52 -8.04
N HIS A 118 -27.20 -9.11 -7.46
CA HIS A 118 -28.53 -8.52 -7.40
C HIS A 118 -28.52 -7.18 -6.64
N ARG A 119 -27.84 -7.11 -5.50
CA ARG A 119 -27.68 -5.88 -4.69
C ARG A 119 -26.86 -4.80 -5.39
N LEU A 120 -25.87 -5.19 -6.20
CA LEU A 120 -25.10 -4.27 -7.03
C LEU A 120 -25.92 -3.69 -8.18
N GLY A 121 -26.91 -4.44 -8.69
CA GLY A 121 -27.77 -4.03 -9.81
C GLY A 121 -27.08 -4.18 -11.18
N PHE A 122 -26.02 -4.96 -11.25
CA PHE A 122 -25.30 -5.31 -12.47
C PHE A 122 -24.46 -6.58 -12.26
N ALA A 123 -24.10 -7.27 -13.35
CA ALA A 123 -23.18 -8.41 -13.28
C ALA A 123 -21.75 -7.92 -12.99
N PRO A 124 -21.07 -8.40 -11.94
CA PRO A 124 -19.69 -7.98 -11.62
C PRO A 124 -18.71 -8.21 -12.76
N SER A 125 -18.86 -9.31 -13.50
CA SER A 125 -18.05 -9.62 -14.68
C SER A 125 -18.17 -8.58 -15.79
N ALA A 126 -19.34 -7.95 -15.96
CA ALA A 126 -19.52 -6.87 -16.92
C ALA A 126 -18.72 -5.63 -16.53
N LEU A 127 -18.70 -5.26 -15.24
CA LEU A 127 -17.89 -4.15 -14.75
C LEU A 127 -16.40 -4.41 -14.94
N VAL A 128 -15.94 -5.61 -14.57
CA VAL A 128 -14.53 -6.02 -14.75
C VAL A 128 -14.14 -5.98 -16.23
N SER A 129 -15.01 -6.46 -17.12
CA SER A 129 -14.76 -6.40 -18.57
C SER A 129 -14.61 -4.97 -19.09
N GLU A 130 -15.43 -4.02 -18.61
CA GLU A 130 -15.31 -2.62 -19.00
C GLU A 130 -14.05 -1.97 -18.43
N ILE A 131 -13.66 -2.28 -17.19
CA ILE A 131 -12.39 -1.81 -16.61
C ILE A 131 -11.19 -2.32 -17.41
N ALA A 132 -11.20 -3.61 -17.77
CA ALA A 132 -10.15 -4.21 -18.59
C ALA A 132 -10.04 -3.52 -19.96
N LYS A 133 -11.18 -3.28 -20.62
CA LYS A 133 -11.24 -2.57 -21.90
C LYS A 133 -10.72 -1.13 -21.79
N LEU A 134 -11.09 -0.40 -20.75
CA LEU A 134 -10.57 0.95 -20.50
C LEU A 134 -9.05 0.90 -20.35
N SER A 135 -8.53 -0.01 -19.51
CA SER A 135 -7.09 -0.19 -19.28
C SER A 135 -6.31 -0.52 -20.55
N GLU A 136 -6.86 -1.36 -21.44
CA GLU A 136 -6.25 -1.71 -22.72
C GLU A 136 -6.13 -0.50 -23.64
N THR A 137 -7.15 0.38 -23.65
CA THR A 137 -7.13 1.62 -24.44
C THR A 137 -6.28 2.73 -23.83
N SER A 138 -5.96 2.66 -22.54
CA SER A 138 -5.12 3.65 -21.86
C SER A 138 -3.63 3.49 -22.20
N THR A 139 -2.86 4.57 -22.03
CA THR A 139 -1.39 4.59 -22.21
C THR A 139 -0.62 4.45 -20.90
N GLU A 140 0.67 4.10 -20.96
CA GLU A 140 1.54 3.90 -19.77
C GLU A 140 2.09 5.22 -19.19
N ASP A 141 2.35 6.21 -20.06
CA ASP A 141 3.20 7.38 -19.77
C ASP A 141 2.45 8.72 -19.88
N ARG A 142 1.19 8.71 -20.29
CA ARG A 142 0.35 9.91 -20.40
C ARG A 142 -1.12 9.59 -20.19
N ALA A 143 -1.90 10.63 -19.93
CA ALA A 143 -3.35 10.53 -19.91
C ALA A 143 -3.88 10.23 -21.32
N THR A 144 -4.95 9.46 -21.40
CA THR A 144 -5.61 9.12 -22.66
C THR A 144 -6.91 9.88 -22.77
N THR A 145 -7.12 10.55 -23.89
CA THR A 145 -8.32 11.34 -24.18
C THR A 145 -9.17 10.63 -25.22
N PHE A 146 -10.49 10.64 -25.04
CA PHE A 146 -11.44 10.06 -25.98
C PHE A 146 -12.72 10.92 -26.04
N PRO A 147 -13.42 10.91 -27.20
CA PRO A 147 -14.74 11.51 -27.29
C PRO A 147 -15.69 10.88 -26.26
N ARG A 148 -16.44 11.72 -25.53
CA ARG A 148 -17.35 11.27 -24.47
C ARG A 148 -18.39 10.27 -24.97
N VAL A 149 -18.94 10.50 -26.16
CA VAL A 149 -19.90 9.60 -26.82
C VAL A 149 -19.30 8.21 -27.04
N ASN A 150 -18.02 8.12 -27.41
CA ASN A 150 -17.35 6.85 -27.61
C ASN A 150 -17.16 6.11 -26.28
N ALA A 151 -16.86 6.83 -25.19
CA ALA A 151 -16.79 6.24 -23.85
C ALA A 151 -18.13 5.69 -23.40
N GLU A 152 -19.20 6.48 -23.57
CA GLU A 152 -20.57 6.10 -23.20
C GLU A 152 -21.03 4.86 -23.96
N GLN A 153 -20.69 4.74 -25.24
CA GLN A 153 -21.00 3.56 -26.06
C GLN A 153 -20.13 2.36 -25.71
N ALA A 154 -18.83 2.57 -25.48
CA ALA A 154 -17.88 1.49 -25.28
C ALA A 154 -17.87 0.94 -23.84
N LEU A 155 -18.23 1.78 -22.86
CA LEU A 155 -18.14 1.56 -21.42
C LEU A 155 -19.44 2.06 -20.72
N PRO A 156 -20.62 1.55 -21.11
CA PRO A 156 -21.90 2.07 -20.62
C PRO A 156 -22.09 1.89 -19.11
N LEU A 157 -21.65 0.77 -18.53
CA LEU A 157 -21.79 0.52 -17.09
C LEU A 157 -20.89 1.45 -16.29
N LEU A 158 -19.61 1.57 -16.66
CA LEU A 158 -18.64 2.46 -16.04
C LEU A 158 -19.09 3.91 -16.13
N THR A 159 -19.57 4.34 -17.29
CA THR A 159 -20.05 5.72 -17.46
C THR A 159 -21.26 5.98 -16.58
N ARG A 160 -22.22 5.04 -16.51
CA ARG A 160 -23.38 5.15 -15.60
C ARG A 160 -22.98 5.22 -14.13
N LEU A 161 -21.99 4.43 -13.71
CA LEU A 161 -21.57 4.37 -12.30
C LEU A 161 -20.65 5.54 -11.90
N THR A 162 -19.97 6.18 -12.86
CA THR A 162 -19.06 7.30 -12.60
C THR A 162 -19.70 8.67 -12.85
N GLN A 163 -20.89 8.72 -13.48
CA GLN A 163 -21.66 9.93 -13.72
C GLN A 163 -21.83 10.75 -12.43
N GLY A 164 -21.17 11.92 -12.37
CA GLY A 164 -21.22 12.87 -11.24
C GLY A 164 -19.97 12.93 -10.36
N ALA A 165 -19.10 11.91 -10.39
CA ALA A 165 -17.80 11.97 -9.71
C ALA A 165 -16.74 12.70 -10.56
N ALA A 166 -16.79 12.51 -11.87
CA ALA A 166 -15.86 13.06 -12.85
C ALA A 166 -15.84 14.61 -12.93
N GLU A 167 -16.95 15.27 -12.61
CA GLU A 167 -17.15 16.72 -12.79
C GLU A 167 -16.82 17.54 -11.52
N ARG A 168 -16.55 16.88 -10.38
CA ARG A 168 -16.30 17.53 -9.08
C ARG A 168 -15.00 17.08 -8.40
N VAL A 169 -14.10 16.49 -9.19
CA VAL A 169 -12.82 15.96 -8.72
C VAL A 169 -12.03 17.04 -8.00
N ASN A 170 -11.54 16.71 -6.80
CA ASN A 170 -10.64 17.54 -6.02
C ASN A 170 -11.18 18.96 -5.71
N SER A 171 -12.51 19.15 -5.71
CA SER A 171 -13.12 20.48 -5.55
C SER A 171 -12.70 21.19 -4.25
N GLY A 172 -12.51 20.44 -3.16
CA GLY A 172 -12.00 20.91 -1.87
C GLY A 172 -10.48 20.80 -1.68
N TYR A 173 -9.71 20.43 -2.70
CA TYR A 173 -8.26 20.24 -2.61
C TYR A 173 -7.52 21.44 -3.22
N SER A 174 -7.06 22.35 -2.37
CA SER A 174 -6.22 23.51 -2.74
C SER A 174 -4.74 23.25 -2.55
N ASP A 175 -4.41 22.57 -1.47
CA ASP A 175 -3.05 22.34 -0.99
C ASP A 175 -2.96 20.94 -0.35
N PRO A 176 -1.75 20.43 -0.10
CA PRO A 176 -1.58 19.07 0.39
C PRO A 176 -2.07 18.82 1.82
N LEU A 177 -2.29 19.87 2.63
CA LEU A 177 -2.92 19.72 3.96
C LEU A 177 -4.43 19.51 3.84
N ALA A 178 -5.05 19.99 2.76
CA ALA A 178 -6.46 19.78 2.46
C ALA A 178 -6.78 18.36 1.92
N ALA A 179 -6.01 17.33 2.29
CA ALA A 179 -6.09 15.98 1.70
C ALA A 179 -7.48 15.32 1.76
N GLN A 180 -8.35 15.72 2.69
CA GLN A 180 -9.74 15.26 2.73
C GLN A 180 -10.53 15.63 1.46
N GLY A 181 -10.16 16.75 0.83
CA GLY A 181 -10.74 17.23 -0.42
C GLY A 181 -10.22 16.52 -1.67
N ARG A 182 -9.19 15.66 -1.56
CA ARG A 182 -8.64 14.90 -2.68
C ARG A 182 -9.52 13.67 -2.93
N THR A 183 -10.19 13.65 -4.07
CA THR A 183 -11.23 12.65 -4.41
C THR A 183 -10.95 11.90 -5.72
N GLN A 184 -9.83 12.17 -6.38
CA GLN A 184 -9.47 11.55 -7.66
C GLN A 184 -9.17 10.04 -7.57
N ASP A 185 -8.79 9.54 -6.40
CA ASP A 185 -8.20 8.20 -6.26
C ASP A 185 -9.19 7.07 -6.58
N SER A 186 -10.49 7.36 -6.75
CA SER A 186 -11.54 6.41 -7.17
C SER A 186 -12.21 6.79 -8.51
N VAL A 187 -11.59 7.68 -9.29
CA VAL A 187 -12.16 8.19 -10.56
C VAL A 187 -11.44 7.57 -11.75
N LEU A 188 -12.20 6.87 -12.60
CA LEU A 188 -11.67 6.16 -13.77
C LEU A 188 -11.76 6.98 -15.07
N LEU A 189 -12.80 7.81 -15.16
CA LEU A 189 -13.12 8.67 -16.29
C LEU A 189 -13.32 10.09 -15.75
N PHE A 190 -12.55 11.04 -16.27
CA PHE A 190 -12.60 12.45 -15.93
C PHE A 190 -13.29 13.21 -17.06
N ALA A 191 -14.16 14.16 -16.74
CA ALA A 191 -14.71 15.07 -17.73
C ALA A 191 -13.61 16.06 -18.17
N CYS A 192 -13.56 16.38 -19.46
CA CYS A 192 -12.67 17.40 -20.00
C CYS A 192 -13.43 18.26 -21.00
N GLY A 193 -14.08 19.31 -20.50
CA GLY A 193 -15.04 20.09 -21.28
C GLY A 193 -16.33 19.31 -21.55
N ARG A 194 -17.02 19.64 -22.65
CA ARG A 194 -18.34 19.07 -22.94
C ARG A 194 -18.28 17.69 -23.61
N ASP A 195 -17.33 17.51 -24.52
CA ASP A 195 -17.35 16.40 -25.48
C ASP A 195 -16.19 15.41 -25.33
N GLN A 196 -15.29 15.63 -24.38
CA GLN A 196 -14.14 14.75 -24.14
C GLN A 196 -14.17 14.18 -22.73
N ALA A 197 -13.62 12.99 -22.61
CA ALA A 197 -13.29 12.38 -21.35
C ALA A 197 -11.84 11.92 -21.36
N ILE A 198 -11.25 11.87 -20.17
CA ILE A 198 -9.84 11.53 -19.95
C ILE A 198 -9.78 10.36 -18.99
N THR A 199 -8.81 9.48 -19.17
CA THR A 199 -8.39 8.51 -18.15
C THR A 199 -6.90 8.66 -17.88
N LEU A 200 -6.48 8.27 -16.68
CA LEU A 200 -5.08 8.36 -16.26
C LEU A 200 -4.23 7.25 -16.89
N PRO A 201 -2.90 7.42 -16.89
CA PRO A 201 -1.98 6.35 -17.21
C PRO A 201 -2.33 5.02 -16.53
N ARG A 202 -2.07 3.90 -17.22
CA ARG A 202 -2.49 2.55 -16.81
C ARG A 202 -2.19 2.19 -15.36
N SER A 203 -1.03 2.58 -14.83
CA SER A 203 -0.66 2.26 -13.45
C SER A 203 -1.50 3.00 -12.40
N PHE A 204 -1.89 4.25 -12.68
CA PHE A 204 -2.77 5.02 -11.79
C PHE A 204 -4.22 4.57 -11.96
N LEU A 205 -4.65 4.32 -13.20
CA LEU A 205 -5.96 3.77 -13.49
C LEU A 205 -6.19 2.43 -12.80
N ALA A 206 -5.18 1.56 -12.77
CA ALA A 206 -5.27 0.25 -12.15
C ALA A 206 -5.57 0.32 -10.64
N GLU A 207 -4.87 1.19 -9.92
CA GLU A 207 -5.12 1.43 -8.50
C GLU A 207 -6.49 2.09 -8.29
N ALA A 208 -6.83 3.09 -9.13
CA ALA A 208 -8.12 3.76 -9.07
C ALA A 208 -9.29 2.81 -9.34
N ALA A 209 -9.11 1.79 -10.19
CA ALA A 209 -10.11 0.77 -10.47
C ALA A 209 -10.39 -0.10 -9.23
N CYS A 210 -9.35 -0.51 -8.51
CA CYS A 210 -9.50 -1.25 -7.26
C CYS A 210 -10.22 -0.40 -6.20
N GLU A 211 -9.80 0.86 -5.99
CA GLU A 211 -10.44 1.78 -5.05
C GLU A 211 -11.90 2.06 -5.43
N PHE A 212 -12.18 2.28 -6.72
CA PHE A 212 -13.54 2.46 -7.23
C PHE A 212 -14.43 1.26 -6.94
N VAL A 213 -13.96 0.06 -7.25
CA VAL A 213 -14.71 -1.19 -7.05
C VAL A 213 -14.93 -1.45 -5.56
N PHE A 214 -13.90 -1.33 -4.72
CA PHE A 214 -14.06 -1.51 -3.28
C PHE A 214 -14.99 -0.47 -2.66
N GLY A 215 -14.85 0.81 -3.04
CA GLY A 215 -15.77 1.87 -2.62
C GLY A 215 -17.22 1.58 -3.03
N LEU A 216 -17.43 1.04 -4.24
CA LEU A 216 -18.74 0.63 -4.71
C LEU A 216 -19.32 -0.52 -3.87
N LEU A 217 -18.52 -1.55 -3.54
CA LEU A 217 -18.93 -2.65 -2.66
C LEU A 217 -19.35 -2.13 -1.28
N TRP A 218 -18.54 -1.28 -0.65
CA TRP A 218 -18.88 -0.68 0.64
C TRP A 218 -20.21 0.10 0.59
N SER A 219 -20.45 0.83 -0.50
CA SER A 219 -21.68 1.61 -0.66
C SER A 219 -22.94 0.76 -0.90
N LYS A 220 -22.82 -0.41 -1.53
CA LYS A 220 -23.97 -1.25 -1.95
C LYS A 220 -24.21 -2.46 -1.06
N LEU A 221 -23.14 -3.05 -0.53
CA LEU A 221 -23.20 -4.29 0.26
C LEU A 221 -23.20 -4.04 1.77
N GLY A 222 -22.83 -2.84 2.23
CA GLY A 222 -22.80 -2.52 3.66
C GLY A 222 -21.82 -3.42 4.41
N PRO A 223 -22.20 -4.04 5.56
CA PRO A 223 -21.29 -4.90 6.33
C PRO A 223 -20.67 -6.06 5.54
N ARG A 224 -21.42 -6.62 4.57
CA ARG A 224 -20.95 -7.71 3.70
C ARG A 224 -19.73 -7.33 2.86
N ALA A 225 -19.53 -6.05 2.58
CA ALA A 225 -18.36 -5.57 1.84
C ALA A 225 -17.04 -5.93 2.53
N GLY A 226 -17.00 -5.92 3.87
CA GLY A 226 -15.81 -6.29 4.63
C GLY A 226 -15.36 -7.72 4.34
N ASP A 227 -16.31 -8.66 4.36
CA ASP A 227 -16.04 -10.08 4.06
C ASP A 227 -15.60 -10.27 2.60
N VAL A 228 -16.30 -9.62 1.66
CA VAL A 228 -15.99 -9.74 0.22
C VAL A 228 -14.59 -9.19 -0.07
N VAL A 229 -14.24 -8.02 0.47
CA VAL A 229 -12.90 -7.44 0.29
C VAL A 229 -11.84 -8.35 0.91
N GLY A 230 -12.05 -8.85 2.13
CA GLY A 230 -11.13 -9.78 2.79
C GLY A 230 -10.89 -11.05 1.97
N LEU A 231 -11.97 -11.75 1.61
CA LEU A 231 -11.91 -12.98 0.79
C LEU A 231 -11.28 -12.73 -0.59
N THR A 232 -11.50 -11.57 -1.19
CA THR A 232 -10.87 -11.18 -2.45
C THR A 232 -9.36 -11.08 -2.31
N MET A 233 -8.88 -10.42 -1.23
CA MET A 233 -7.45 -10.31 -0.95
C MET A 233 -6.82 -11.69 -0.73
N GLU A 234 -7.41 -12.50 0.16
CA GLU A 234 -6.94 -13.86 0.45
C GLU A 234 -6.86 -14.71 -0.82
N ARG A 235 -7.91 -14.70 -1.65
CA ARG A 235 -7.95 -15.45 -2.91
C ARG A 235 -6.92 -14.97 -3.92
N ALA A 236 -6.71 -13.65 -4.04
CA ALA A 236 -5.70 -13.10 -4.94
C ALA A 236 -4.28 -13.53 -4.50
N VAL A 237 -3.97 -13.42 -3.20
CA VAL A 237 -2.69 -13.84 -2.62
C VAL A 237 -2.47 -15.34 -2.78
N ALA A 238 -3.48 -16.16 -2.47
CA ALA A 238 -3.42 -17.60 -2.62
C ALA A 238 -3.12 -18.02 -4.05
N THR A 239 -3.84 -17.43 -5.02
CA THR A 239 -3.62 -17.67 -6.45
C THR A 239 -2.21 -17.28 -6.88
N ALA A 240 -1.68 -16.15 -6.38
CA ALA A 240 -0.32 -15.71 -6.69
C ALA A 240 0.77 -16.62 -6.08
N CYS A 241 0.48 -17.34 -4.99
CA CYS A 241 1.39 -18.29 -4.36
C CYS A 241 1.37 -19.68 -5.02
N GLN A 242 0.30 -20.05 -5.73
CA GLN A 242 0.15 -21.37 -6.34
C GLN A 242 1.30 -21.70 -7.29
N GLY A 243 1.85 -22.91 -7.17
CA GLY A 243 2.95 -23.39 -8.01
C GLY A 243 4.33 -22.77 -7.73
N LYS A 244 4.46 -21.92 -6.70
CA LYS A 244 5.73 -21.26 -6.32
C LYS A 244 6.33 -21.76 -5.00
N ALA A 245 5.74 -22.78 -4.40
CA ALA A 245 6.26 -23.50 -3.23
C ALA A 245 5.67 -24.92 -3.19
N PRO A 246 6.38 -25.91 -2.63
CA PRO A 246 5.86 -27.26 -2.41
C PRO A 246 4.59 -27.30 -1.54
N THR A 247 4.57 -26.49 -0.49
CA THR A 247 3.40 -26.35 0.39
C THR A 247 2.87 -24.93 0.31
N VAL A 248 1.57 -24.80 0.04
CA VAL A 248 0.81 -23.55 0.09
C VAL A 248 -0.46 -23.82 0.90
N LEU A 249 -0.62 -23.11 2.01
CA LEU A 249 -1.80 -23.09 2.84
C LEU A 249 -2.49 -21.74 2.61
N SER A 250 -3.81 -21.75 2.42
CA SER A 250 -4.62 -20.54 2.24
C SER A 250 -5.92 -20.70 3.02
N SER A 251 -6.31 -19.63 3.73
CA SER A 251 -7.46 -19.58 4.65
C SER A 251 -7.53 -20.85 5.51
N HIS A 252 -6.37 -21.27 6.03
CA HIS A 252 -6.19 -22.60 6.61
C HIS A 252 -6.24 -22.53 8.15
N PRO A 253 -7.32 -23.05 8.78
CA PRO A 253 -7.43 -23.05 10.23
C PRO A 253 -6.49 -24.08 10.86
N TYR A 254 -5.96 -23.77 12.03
CA TYR A 254 -5.24 -24.72 12.87
C TYR A 254 -5.50 -24.43 14.36
N GLU A 255 -5.22 -25.40 15.23
CA GLU A 255 -5.50 -25.29 16.66
C GLU A 255 -4.24 -25.50 17.48
N VAL A 256 -4.03 -24.63 18.46
CA VAL A 256 -2.94 -24.76 19.44
C VAL A 256 -3.55 -24.64 20.82
N ARG A 257 -3.46 -25.71 21.62
CA ARG A 257 -3.94 -25.74 23.02
C ARG A 257 -5.40 -25.28 23.19
N GLY A 258 -6.30 -25.72 22.30
CA GLY A 258 -7.72 -25.35 22.35
C GLY A 258 -8.05 -23.98 21.74
N GLN A 259 -7.05 -23.21 21.29
CA GLN A 259 -7.26 -21.94 20.62
C GLN A 259 -7.15 -22.11 19.10
N ARG A 260 -8.18 -21.64 18.38
CA ARG A 260 -8.20 -21.64 16.92
C ARG A 260 -7.42 -20.44 16.37
N PHE A 261 -6.60 -20.72 15.37
CA PHE A 261 -5.85 -19.78 14.56
C PHE A 261 -6.15 -20.07 13.08
N GLU A 262 -5.74 -19.15 12.20
CA GLU A 262 -5.91 -19.31 10.76
C GLU A 262 -4.75 -18.63 10.04
N PHE A 263 -4.22 -19.27 9.01
CA PHE A 263 -3.32 -18.62 8.06
C PHE A 263 -4.13 -18.06 6.90
N ASP A 264 -4.07 -16.74 6.66
CA ASP A 264 -4.61 -16.14 5.43
C ASP A 264 -3.89 -16.74 4.21
N ALA A 265 -2.55 -16.68 4.21
CA ALA A 265 -1.71 -17.50 3.36
C ALA A 265 -0.38 -17.83 4.03
N ALA A 266 0.10 -19.06 3.84
CA ALA A 266 1.43 -19.46 4.28
C ALA A 266 2.05 -20.45 3.29
N THR A 267 3.35 -20.33 3.06
CA THR A 267 4.09 -21.23 2.17
C THR A 267 5.31 -21.82 2.82
N ARG A 268 5.69 -23.02 2.40
CA ARG A 268 6.91 -23.68 2.87
C ARG A 268 7.67 -24.36 1.74
N ASP A 269 8.98 -24.12 1.71
CA ASP A 269 9.98 -24.78 0.87
C ASP A 269 11.22 -25.10 1.71
N GLY A 270 11.30 -26.33 2.24
CA GLY A 270 12.35 -26.73 3.18
C GLY A 270 12.27 -25.96 4.50
N ASP A 271 13.33 -25.20 4.81
CA ASP A 271 13.45 -24.31 5.96
C ASP A 271 12.87 -22.90 5.70
N ARG A 272 12.54 -22.58 4.44
CA ARG A 272 12.03 -21.27 4.02
C ARG A 272 10.53 -21.21 4.18
N ILE A 273 10.06 -20.28 5.01
CA ILE A 273 8.64 -20.13 5.34
C ILE A 273 8.21 -18.71 5.07
N THR A 274 7.08 -18.52 4.38
CA THR A 274 6.48 -17.21 4.20
C THR A 274 5.11 -17.22 4.86
N LEU A 275 4.90 -16.30 5.80
CA LEU A 275 3.64 -16.05 6.47
C LEU A 275 3.09 -14.73 5.95
N ILE A 276 1.88 -14.76 5.40
CA ILE A 276 1.22 -13.59 4.82
C ILE A 276 -0.09 -13.37 5.56
N GLU A 277 -0.27 -12.16 6.06
CA GLU A 277 -1.48 -11.71 6.76
C GLU A 277 -2.06 -10.52 6.01
N THR A 278 -3.37 -10.54 5.78
CA THR A 278 -4.08 -9.53 5.02
C THR A 278 -5.05 -8.74 5.90
N LYS A 279 -5.23 -7.46 5.60
CA LYS A 279 -6.25 -6.66 6.29
C LYS A 279 -6.91 -5.65 5.37
N GLY A 280 -8.21 -5.80 5.14
CA GLY A 280 -9.03 -4.90 4.32
C GLY A 280 -9.24 -3.47 4.85
N LYS A 281 -8.40 -2.97 5.77
CA LYS A 281 -8.46 -1.59 6.27
C LYS A 281 -7.45 -0.71 5.53
N MET A 282 -7.87 0.50 5.16
CA MET A 282 -7.07 1.50 4.47
C MET A 282 -6.84 2.73 5.36
N LEU A 283 -5.89 3.59 5.00
CA LEU A 283 -5.80 4.93 5.57
C LEU A 283 -7.05 5.72 5.26
N THR A 284 -7.70 6.23 6.31
CA THR A 284 -8.82 7.15 6.14
C THR A 284 -8.35 8.47 5.53
N ARG A 285 -9.25 9.19 4.85
CA ARG A 285 -8.98 10.53 4.34
C ARG A 285 -8.56 11.50 5.45
N GLN A 286 -9.07 11.30 6.66
CA GLN A 286 -8.67 12.06 7.85
C GLN A 286 -7.21 11.82 8.20
N SER A 287 -6.77 10.56 8.30
CA SER A 287 -5.35 10.22 8.53
C SER A 287 -4.45 10.81 7.46
N ARG A 288 -4.87 10.74 6.18
CA ARG A 288 -4.12 11.33 5.05
C ARG A 288 -3.99 12.85 5.11
N SER A 289 -4.89 13.55 5.81
CA SER A 289 -4.79 15.00 6.02
C SER A 289 -3.81 15.41 7.11
N GLY A 290 -3.05 14.47 7.68
CA GLY A 290 -2.09 14.74 8.75
C GLY A 290 -2.71 14.74 10.15
N ASP A 291 -3.96 14.29 10.30
CA ASP A 291 -4.52 14.01 11.62
C ASP A 291 -3.83 12.79 12.22
N MET A 292 -2.91 13.05 13.16
CA MET A 292 -2.06 12.02 13.71
C MET A 292 -2.79 11.06 14.66
N PHE A 293 -3.88 11.47 15.31
CA PHE A 293 -4.67 10.53 16.11
C PHE A 293 -5.46 9.58 15.21
N ALA A 294 -6.05 10.08 14.13
CA ALA A 294 -6.65 9.23 13.11
C ALA A 294 -5.60 8.27 12.52
N PHE A 295 -4.39 8.76 12.24
CA PHE A 295 -3.29 7.94 11.74
C PHE A 295 -2.91 6.84 12.75
N PHE A 296 -2.71 7.15 14.03
CA PHE A 296 -2.37 6.15 15.04
C PHE A 296 -3.46 5.08 15.18
N ARG A 297 -4.74 5.47 15.13
CA ARG A 297 -5.86 4.53 15.10
C ARG A 297 -5.80 3.62 13.87
N ASP A 298 -5.61 4.19 12.69
CA ASP A 298 -5.54 3.41 11.45
C ASP A 298 -4.32 2.48 11.42
N TYR A 299 -3.16 2.94 11.86
CA TYR A 299 -1.92 2.17 11.98
C TYR A 299 -2.05 1.02 12.99
N THR A 300 -2.71 1.27 14.13
CA THR A 300 -2.98 0.25 15.16
C THR A 300 -3.88 -0.86 14.65
N ASP A 301 -4.97 -0.49 13.97
CA ASP A 301 -5.97 -1.43 13.47
C ASP A 301 -5.55 -2.17 12.18
N SER A 302 -4.52 -1.66 11.50
CA SER A 302 -3.94 -2.27 10.29
C SER A 302 -2.62 -2.95 10.59
N PHE A 303 -1.48 -2.26 10.41
CA PHE A 303 -0.15 -2.83 10.47
C PHE A 303 0.16 -3.51 11.81
N LEU A 304 -0.04 -2.84 12.95
CA LEU A 304 0.25 -3.47 14.25
C LEU A 304 -0.65 -4.68 14.50
N ARG A 305 -1.88 -4.67 14.00
CA ARG A 305 -2.76 -5.83 14.10
C ARG A 305 -2.23 -7.02 13.29
N MET A 306 -1.88 -6.80 12.03
CA MET A 306 -1.31 -7.85 11.17
C MET A 306 0.01 -8.37 11.73
N LEU A 307 0.91 -7.47 12.16
CA LEU A 307 2.18 -7.84 12.77
C LEU A 307 1.97 -8.71 14.03
N SER A 308 1.00 -8.36 14.89
CA SER A 308 0.69 -9.19 16.06
C SER A 308 0.24 -10.61 15.68
N GLN A 309 -0.52 -10.77 14.59
CA GLN A 309 -0.93 -12.09 14.10
C GLN A 309 0.28 -12.85 13.54
N LEU A 310 1.07 -12.22 12.68
CA LEU A 310 2.30 -12.80 12.11
C LEU A 310 3.29 -13.27 13.18
N VAL A 311 3.50 -12.49 14.24
CA VAL A 311 4.38 -12.87 15.35
C VAL A 311 3.81 -14.06 16.12
N ARG A 312 2.49 -14.12 16.35
CA ARG A 312 1.86 -15.29 17.00
C ARG A 312 1.97 -16.55 16.14
N HIS A 313 1.81 -16.42 14.83
CA HIS A 313 2.04 -17.52 13.91
C HIS A 313 3.48 -18.02 13.98
N GLU A 314 4.45 -17.12 14.07
CA GLU A 314 5.85 -17.49 14.26
C GLU A 314 6.09 -18.17 15.62
N ILE A 315 5.50 -17.68 16.72
CA ILE A 315 5.59 -18.35 18.04
C ILE A 315 5.10 -19.80 17.95
N ASN A 316 3.94 -20.02 17.35
CA ASN A 316 3.39 -21.36 17.18
C ASN A 316 4.25 -22.22 16.25
N LEU A 317 4.81 -21.62 15.19
CA LEU A 317 5.72 -22.28 14.26
C LEU A 317 6.99 -22.76 14.96
N ARG A 318 7.58 -21.90 15.80
CA ARG A 318 8.77 -22.19 16.63
C ARG A 318 8.47 -23.18 17.77
N ALA A 319 7.21 -23.38 18.12
CA ALA A 319 6.79 -24.45 19.02
C ALA A 319 6.52 -25.78 18.30
N GLY A 320 6.52 -25.78 16.96
CA GLY A 320 6.16 -26.94 16.14
C GLY A 320 4.65 -27.22 16.07
N ASP A 321 3.83 -26.27 16.52
CA ASP A 321 2.37 -26.41 16.68
C ASP A 321 1.60 -25.92 15.44
N THR A 322 2.19 -26.01 14.25
CA THR A 322 1.54 -25.54 13.00
C THR A 322 1.50 -26.63 11.94
N PRO A 323 0.54 -26.59 10.99
CA PRO A 323 0.51 -27.49 9.84
C PRO A 323 1.70 -27.32 8.88
N LEU A 324 2.54 -26.30 9.09
CA LEU A 324 3.79 -26.13 8.36
C LEU A 324 4.92 -26.94 8.97
N THR A 325 4.77 -27.53 10.15
CA THR A 325 5.79 -28.33 10.83
C THR A 325 5.48 -29.82 10.73
N LYS A 326 6.51 -30.65 10.48
CA LYS A 326 6.37 -32.10 10.55
C LYS A 326 6.64 -32.62 11.96
N PRO A 327 6.06 -33.76 12.37
CA PRO A 327 6.37 -34.36 13.67
C PRO A 327 7.87 -34.58 13.86
N ALA A 328 8.40 -34.20 15.03
CA ALA A 328 9.81 -34.30 15.42
C ALA A 328 10.82 -33.51 14.56
N GLU A 329 10.34 -32.55 13.77
CA GLU A 329 11.19 -31.66 12.99
C GLU A 329 11.86 -30.60 13.86
N LEU A 330 13.15 -30.33 13.60
CA LEU A 330 13.85 -29.22 14.22
C LEU A 330 13.38 -27.90 13.59
N VAL A 331 12.72 -27.07 14.40
CA VAL A 331 12.10 -25.81 13.96
C VAL A 331 12.99 -24.58 14.16
N ASP A 332 14.15 -24.74 14.80
CA ASP A 332 15.10 -23.65 15.05
C ASP A 332 15.71 -23.11 13.76
N ASP A 333 15.94 -23.98 12.77
CA ASP A 333 16.52 -23.63 11.48
C ASP A 333 15.52 -22.95 10.53
N PHE A 334 14.22 -22.91 10.88
CA PHE A 334 13.24 -22.26 10.05
C PHE A 334 13.57 -20.77 9.85
N GLN A 335 13.36 -20.29 8.63
CA GLN A 335 13.56 -18.91 8.23
C GLN A 335 12.20 -18.34 7.85
N PRO A 336 11.44 -17.73 8.79
CA PRO A 336 10.14 -17.15 8.51
C PRO A 336 10.24 -15.70 8.02
N VAL A 337 9.78 -15.45 6.80
CA VAL A 337 9.44 -14.12 6.28
C VAL A 337 7.99 -13.82 6.59
N LYS A 338 7.73 -12.61 7.09
CA LYS A 338 6.43 -12.14 7.58
C LYS A 338 5.98 -10.96 6.72
N VAL A 339 4.79 -11.06 6.14
CA VAL A 339 4.31 -10.10 5.16
C VAL A 339 2.92 -9.62 5.57
N ALA A 340 2.83 -8.37 6.02
CA ALA A 340 1.57 -7.69 6.27
C ALA A 340 1.09 -7.03 4.98
N VAL A 341 -0.19 -7.24 4.63
CA VAL A 341 -0.74 -6.81 3.33
C VAL A 341 -1.99 -5.97 3.53
N SER A 342 -1.92 -4.72 3.07
CA SER A 342 -3.08 -3.83 3.00
C SER A 342 -3.67 -3.84 1.59
N PRO A 343 -4.97 -3.56 1.40
CA PRO A 343 -5.60 -3.57 0.07
C PRO A 343 -5.02 -2.51 -0.86
N LEU A 344 -4.69 -1.34 -0.32
CA LEU A 344 -4.10 -0.21 -1.06
C LEU A 344 -2.95 0.42 -0.27
N SER A 345 -2.20 1.29 -0.95
CA SER A 345 -0.94 1.82 -0.47
C SER A 345 -1.07 2.76 0.75
N TYR A 346 -0.32 2.44 1.80
CA TYR A 346 0.00 3.38 2.89
C TYR A 346 1.15 4.34 2.50
N GLY A 347 1.69 4.17 1.28
CA GLY A 347 2.75 5.01 0.73
C GLY A 347 4.03 4.95 1.58
N PRO A 348 4.66 6.10 1.87
CA PRO A 348 5.88 6.17 2.65
C PRO A 348 5.78 5.54 4.05
N ALA A 349 4.59 5.46 4.66
CA ALA A 349 4.44 4.84 5.97
C ALA A 349 4.68 3.31 5.96
N SER A 350 4.47 2.67 4.81
CA SER A 350 4.81 1.26 4.58
C SER A 350 6.22 1.05 4.02
N ASP A 351 7.02 2.12 3.91
CA ASP A 351 8.44 1.98 3.62
C ASP A 351 9.11 1.14 4.70
N LYS A 352 9.86 0.12 4.28
CA LYS A 352 10.42 -0.88 5.18
C LYS A 352 11.37 -0.28 6.23
N ALA A 353 12.20 0.69 5.82
CA ALA A 353 13.13 1.31 6.75
C ALA A 353 12.36 2.08 7.82
N LEU A 354 11.36 2.88 7.40
CA LEU A 354 10.53 3.63 8.31
C LEU A 354 9.69 2.73 9.22
N SER A 355 9.00 1.71 8.69
CA SER A 355 8.17 0.80 9.50
C SER A 355 9.00 0.08 10.56
N ASN A 356 10.22 -0.35 10.20
CA ASN A 356 11.14 -1.00 11.13
C ASN A 356 11.68 -0.02 12.18
N ALA A 357 12.03 1.19 11.78
CA ALA A 357 12.47 2.24 12.71
C ALA A 357 11.35 2.63 13.69
N VAL A 358 10.09 2.70 13.23
CA VAL A 358 8.92 2.92 14.09
C VAL A 358 8.80 1.81 15.13
N VAL A 359 8.79 0.53 14.72
CA VAL A 359 8.68 -0.59 15.69
C VAL A 359 9.82 -0.57 16.70
N ARG A 360 11.07 -0.32 16.25
CA ARG A 360 12.24 -0.21 17.14
C ARG A 360 12.14 0.98 18.10
N SER A 361 11.64 2.12 17.64
CA SER A 361 11.47 3.32 18.46
C SER A 361 10.51 3.14 19.63
N LEU A 362 9.60 2.16 19.53
CA LEU A 362 8.59 1.88 20.54
C LEU A 362 9.11 1.02 21.70
N VAL A 363 10.34 0.50 21.61
CA VAL A 363 10.96 -0.30 22.66
C VAL A 363 11.16 0.54 23.91
N GLY A 364 10.46 0.18 24.98
CA GLY A 364 10.50 0.89 26.26
C GLY A 364 9.88 2.29 26.23
N ALA A 365 9.24 2.68 25.12
CA ALA A 365 8.62 3.99 24.97
C ALA A 365 7.10 3.91 25.19
N LYS A 366 6.54 5.00 25.72
CA LYS A 366 5.09 5.17 25.87
C LYS A 366 4.71 6.57 25.40
N LEU A 367 3.74 6.64 24.51
CA LEU A 367 3.15 7.91 24.08
C LEU A 367 2.14 8.38 25.12
N THR A 368 2.09 9.69 25.38
CA THR A 368 1.11 10.30 26.27
C THR A 368 0.43 11.46 25.57
N VAL A 369 -0.86 11.64 25.86
CA VAL A 369 -1.61 12.80 25.38
C VAL A 369 -1.36 13.95 26.35
N VAL A 370 -0.91 15.09 25.81
CA VAL A 370 -0.59 16.28 26.63
C VAL A 370 -1.84 17.12 26.90
N VAL A 371 -2.76 17.19 25.94
CA VAL A 371 -4.01 17.94 26.05
C VAL A 371 -5.16 16.96 26.31
N PRO A 372 -5.81 17.00 27.48
CA PRO A 372 -6.83 16.01 27.85
C PRO A 372 -7.97 15.94 26.82
N ASP A 373 -8.14 14.75 26.25
CA ASP A 373 -9.25 14.40 25.37
C ASP A 373 -9.48 12.89 25.45
N LYS A 374 -10.71 12.49 25.77
CA LYS A 374 -11.02 11.07 26.06
C LYS A 374 -10.87 10.16 24.85
N GLU A 375 -11.14 10.65 23.64
CA GLU A 375 -11.01 9.85 22.42
C GLU A 375 -9.52 9.65 22.09
N ASN A 376 -8.74 10.73 22.12
CA ASN A 376 -7.30 10.71 21.89
C ASN A 376 -6.58 9.85 22.93
N GLU A 377 -6.95 9.96 24.21
CA GLU A 377 -6.43 9.11 25.28
C GLU A 377 -6.70 7.62 25.01
N ARG A 378 -7.91 7.28 24.55
CA ARG A 378 -8.25 5.89 24.19
C ARG A 378 -7.43 5.40 23.00
N ILE A 379 -7.28 6.21 21.96
CA ILE A 379 -6.48 5.87 20.76
C ILE A 379 -5.04 5.57 21.16
N ILE A 380 -4.41 6.48 21.92
CA ILE A 380 -3.01 6.32 22.35
C ILE A 380 -2.84 5.18 23.35
N ALA A 381 -3.81 4.95 24.24
CA ALA A 381 -3.78 3.81 25.15
C ALA A 381 -3.83 2.47 24.39
N ASP A 382 -4.67 2.34 23.36
CA ASP A 382 -4.73 1.15 22.52
C ASP A 382 -3.42 0.94 21.73
N PHE A 383 -2.90 2.01 21.11
CA PHE A 383 -1.62 1.99 20.41
C PHE A 383 -0.49 1.50 21.34
N ASN A 384 -0.32 2.10 22.52
CA ASN A 384 0.72 1.72 23.48
C ASN A 384 0.57 0.26 23.92
N ARG A 385 -0.65 -0.17 24.27
CA ARG A 385 -0.92 -1.55 24.71
C ARG A 385 -0.55 -2.56 23.62
N ARG A 386 -0.95 -2.28 22.37
CA ARG A 386 -0.68 -3.19 21.24
C ARG A 386 0.81 -3.23 20.90
N SER A 387 1.47 -2.08 20.88
CA SER A 387 2.92 -1.99 20.65
C SER A 387 3.73 -2.74 21.69
N ALA A 388 3.42 -2.55 22.98
CA ALA A 388 4.08 -3.27 24.08
C ALA A 388 3.91 -4.79 23.92
N LYS A 389 2.67 -5.25 23.70
CA LYS A 389 2.39 -6.68 23.50
C LYS A 389 3.16 -7.28 22.31
N ILE A 390 3.23 -6.57 21.18
CA ILE A 390 3.96 -7.06 20.00
C ILE A 390 5.44 -7.19 20.30
N LEU A 391 6.03 -6.21 20.99
CA LEU A 391 7.45 -6.25 21.35
C LEU A 391 7.76 -7.39 22.32
N ASP A 392 6.87 -7.66 23.29
CA ASP A 392 6.97 -8.83 24.18
C ASP A 392 6.88 -10.14 23.39
N ASP A 393 5.91 -10.25 22.48
CA ASP A 393 5.74 -11.42 21.62
C ASP A 393 6.98 -11.61 20.70
N ILE A 394 7.53 -10.54 20.12
CA ILE A 394 8.76 -10.58 19.30
C ILE A 394 9.96 -11.03 20.14
N ALA A 395 10.12 -10.52 21.36
CA ALA A 395 11.23 -10.89 22.25
C ALA A 395 11.26 -12.39 22.61
N SER A 396 10.14 -13.10 22.44
CA SER A 396 10.05 -14.54 22.67
C SER A 396 10.63 -15.40 21.53
N VAL A 397 10.69 -14.87 20.29
CA VAL A 397 11.12 -15.61 19.09
C VAL A 397 12.31 -14.97 18.37
N ALA A 398 12.59 -13.70 18.62
CA ALA A 398 13.69 -13.00 18.00
C ALA A 398 15.05 -13.56 18.45
N PRO A 399 16.07 -13.52 17.58
CA PRO A 399 17.43 -13.93 17.94
C PRO A 399 17.93 -13.17 19.16
N LYS A 400 18.73 -13.85 19.99
CA LYS A 400 19.36 -13.25 21.17
C LYS A 400 20.87 -13.35 21.08
N GLU A 401 21.56 -12.27 21.39
CA GLU A 401 23.01 -12.20 21.47
C GLU A 401 23.36 -11.62 22.84
N GLU A 402 24.20 -12.33 23.60
CA GLU A 402 24.55 -11.96 24.99
C GLU A 402 23.32 -11.73 25.91
N GLY A 403 22.23 -12.45 25.64
CA GLY A 403 20.97 -12.32 26.39
C GLY A 403 20.09 -11.14 25.97
N LEU A 404 20.56 -10.30 25.04
CA LEU A 404 19.82 -9.16 24.50
C LEU A 404 19.07 -9.55 23.22
N VAL A 405 17.83 -9.07 23.09
CA VAL A 405 16.99 -9.29 21.91
C VAL A 405 17.52 -8.48 20.72
N GLN A 406 17.80 -9.17 19.62
CA GLN A 406 18.27 -8.58 18.38
C GLN A 406 17.08 -8.26 17.45
N LEU A 407 16.54 -7.04 17.58
CA LEU A 407 15.37 -6.62 16.80
C LEU A 407 15.67 -6.40 15.31
N PHE A 408 16.86 -5.90 14.95
CA PHE A 408 17.17 -5.63 13.55
C PHE A 408 17.17 -6.92 12.69
N PRO A 409 17.88 -8.00 13.08
CA PRO A 409 17.80 -9.28 12.37
C PRO A 409 16.38 -9.85 12.29
N TYR A 410 15.55 -9.61 13.30
CA TYR A 410 14.16 -10.06 13.27
C TYR A 410 13.31 -9.26 12.26
N LEU A 411 13.39 -7.93 12.31
CA LEU A 411 12.55 -7.03 11.52
C LEU A 411 12.98 -6.94 10.05
N ILE A 412 14.18 -7.38 9.69
CA ILE A 412 14.61 -7.45 8.28
C ILE A 412 13.76 -8.44 7.46
N ASP A 413 13.11 -9.39 8.14
CA ASP A 413 12.22 -10.38 7.54
C ASP A 413 10.74 -10.00 7.68
N VAL A 414 10.45 -8.77 8.11
CA VAL A 414 9.10 -8.20 8.16
C VAL A 414 8.92 -7.22 7.00
N PHE A 415 7.84 -7.39 6.26
CA PHE A 415 7.45 -6.54 5.15
C PHE A 415 6.03 -6.02 5.39
N TRP A 416 5.79 -4.76 5.02
CA TRP A 416 4.47 -4.20 4.89
C TRP A 416 4.28 -3.73 3.46
N LEU A 417 3.40 -4.39 2.73
CA LEU A 417 3.16 -4.10 1.32
C LEU A 417 1.66 -3.83 1.11
N ASP A 418 1.35 -3.08 0.07
CA ASP A 418 -0.02 -3.16 -0.48
C ASP A 418 -0.18 -4.37 -1.39
N LEU A 419 -1.44 -4.70 -1.69
CA LEU A 419 -1.78 -5.87 -2.49
C LEU A 419 -1.17 -5.81 -3.89
N GLY A 420 -1.13 -4.63 -4.51
CA GLY A 420 -0.52 -4.43 -5.83
C GLY A 420 0.98 -4.73 -5.84
N GLN A 421 1.68 -4.22 -4.83
CA GLN A 421 3.12 -4.47 -4.61
C GLN A 421 3.40 -5.96 -4.37
N LEU A 422 2.61 -6.61 -3.51
CA LEU A 422 2.77 -8.04 -3.22
C LEU A 422 2.55 -8.90 -4.47
N LEU A 423 1.42 -8.72 -5.16
CA LEU A 423 1.09 -9.51 -6.35
C LEU A 423 2.15 -9.33 -7.45
N TYR A 424 2.70 -8.12 -7.57
CA TYR A 424 3.80 -7.87 -8.51
C TYR A 424 5.06 -8.66 -8.18
N VAL A 425 5.53 -8.62 -6.92
CA VAL A 425 6.77 -9.35 -6.56
C VAL A 425 6.56 -10.86 -6.61
N LEU A 426 5.38 -11.33 -6.21
CA LEU A 426 5.03 -12.74 -6.32
C LEU A 426 4.99 -13.16 -7.78
N ASP A 427 4.33 -12.43 -8.67
CA ASP A 427 4.28 -12.77 -10.09
C ASP A 427 5.68 -12.93 -10.68
N ARG A 428 6.59 -11.99 -10.38
CA ARG A 428 7.92 -12.01 -10.97
C ARG A 428 8.86 -13.05 -10.37
N ALA A 429 8.71 -13.39 -9.10
CA ALA A 429 9.62 -14.32 -8.43
C ALA A 429 9.49 -15.77 -8.90
N ASN A 430 10.59 -16.52 -8.82
CA ASN A 430 10.62 -17.96 -9.11
C ASN A 430 9.91 -18.77 -8.01
N THR A 431 10.08 -18.37 -6.75
CA THR A 431 9.41 -18.95 -5.58
C THR A 431 8.78 -17.84 -4.73
N VAL A 432 7.87 -18.19 -3.82
CA VAL A 432 7.29 -17.20 -2.88
C VAL A 432 8.38 -16.56 -2.00
N TRP A 433 9.33 -17.36 -1.53
CA TRP A 433 10.47 -16.87 -0.74
C TRP A 433 11.35 -15.89 -1.51
N ASP A 434 11.63 -16.20 -2.78
CA ASP A 434 12.47 -15.36 -3.65
C ASP A 434 11.83 -13.99 -3.94
N ALA A 435 10.53 -13.82 -3.76
CA ALA A 435 9.85 -12.54 -3.91
C ALA A 435 10.36 -11.49 -2.91
N PHE A 436 10.80 -11.91 -1.72
CA PHE A 436 11.19 -10.98 -0.66
C PHE A 436 12.70 -10.86 -0.51
N ARG A 437 13.45 -11.88 -0.91
CA ARG A 437 14.90 -11.94 -0.71
C ARG A 437 15.66 -10.73 -1.28
N PRO A 438 15.39 -10.24 -2.50
CA PRO A 438 16.04 -9.03 -3.03
C PRO A 438 15.75 -7.77 -2.22
N LEU A 439 14.62 -7.73 -1.52
CA LEU A 439 14.11 -6.59 -0.76
C LEU A 439 14.54 -6.63 0.72
N LYS A 440 15.33 -7.64 1.13
CA LYS A 440 15.72 -7.82 2.53
C LYS A 440 16.69 -6.74 3.01
N HIS A 441 17.84 -6.62 2.34
CA HIS A 441 19.03 -5.97 2.89
C HIS A 441 19.34 -4.58 2.34
N ILE A 442 18.66 -4.15 1.28
CA ILE A 442 18.96 -2.87 0.63
C ILE A 442 17.72 -2.00 0.66
N THR A 443 17.87 -0.83 1.28
CA THR A 443 16.98 0.30 1.07
C THR A 443 17.80 1.41 0.43
N PHE A 444 17.21 2.06 -0.57
CA PHE A 444 17.74 3.24 -1.22
C PHE A 444 17.18 4.52 -0.58
N GLY A 445 16.33 4.38 0.44
CA GLY A 445 15.73 5.51 1.16
C GLY A 445 14.81 6.33 0.26
N SER A 446 14.15 5.74 -0.73
CA SER A 446 13.35 6.49 -1.70
C SER A 446 11.93 6.81 -1.20
N ARG A 447 11.44 6.17 -0.11
CA ARG A 447 10.05 6.29 0.40
C ARG A 447 8.96 5.86 -0.62
N ASP A 448 9.36 5.22 -1.71
CA ASP A 448 8.48 4.73 -2.76
C ASP A 448 8.91 3.34 -3.19
N PHE A 449 8.04 2.36 -2.99
CA PHE A 449 8.32 0.97 -3.29
C PHE A 449 8.78 0.76 -4.75
N TRP A 450 8.15 1.43 -5.71
CA TRP A 450 8.48 1.25 -7.13
C TRP A 450 9.87 1.78 -7.46
N THR A 451 10.30 2.85 -6.80
CA THR A 451 11.65 3.41 -6.91
C THR A 451 12.68 2.51 -6.24
N GLU A 452 12.42 2.01 -5.02
CA GLU A 452 13.26 0.99 -4.35
C GLU A 452 13.50 -0.21 -5.25
N LEU A 453 12.41 -0.73 -5.82
CA LEU A 453 12.42 -1.86 -6.72
C LEU A 453 13.27 -1.60 -7.96
N ALA A 454 13.06 -0.47 -8.63
CA ALA A 454 13.83 -0.12 -9.83
C ALA A 454 15.33 -0.01 -9.54
N HIS A 455 15.71 0.51 -8.37
CA HIS A 455 17.11 0.54 -7.93
C HIS A 455 17.65 -0.87 -7.64
N ALA A 456 16.87 -1.72 -6.95
CA ALA A 456 17.24 -3.10 -6.68
C ALA A 456 17.49 -3.91 -7.97
N GLU A 457 16.66 -3.69 -9.00
CA GLU A 457 16.82 -4.31 -10.31
C GLU A 457 18.06 -3.82 -11.05
N ARG A 458 18.29 -2.51 -11.09
CA ARG A 458 19.50 -1.92 -11.71
C ARG A 458 20.77 -2.38 -11.01
N GLY A 459 20.70 -2.61 -9.69
CA GLY A 459 21.78 -3.18 -8.89
C GLY A 459 21.93 -4.71 -9.04
N GLY A 460 21.09 -5.36 -9.84
CA GLY A 460 21.16 -6.81 -10.10
C GLY A 460 20.69 -7.69 -8.94
N LEU A 461 20.05 -7.15 -7.90
CA LEU A 461 19.65 -7.90 -6.70
C LEU A 461 18.57 -8.96 -6.96
N THR A 462 17.79 -8.75 -8.03
CA THR A 462 16.70 -9.62 -8.49
C THR A 462 17.19 -10.70 -9.47
N THR A 463 18.42 -10.60 -9.97
CA THR A 463 19.00 -11.53 -10.95
C THR A 463 18.97 -12.97 -10.43
N GLY A 464 18.49 -13.90 -11.26
CA GLY A 464 18.39 -15.34 -10.94
C GLY A 464 17.28 -15.70 -9.96
N LYS A 465 16.64 -14.73 -9.31
CA LYS A 465 15.52 -14.93 -8.38
C LYS A 465 14.19 -14.58 -9.03
N TRP A 466 14.19 -13.56 -9.90
CA TRP A 466 13.00 -13.05 -10.56
C TRP A 466 13.13 -13.16 -12.08
N ARG A 467 11.97 -13.27 -12.73
CA ARG A 467 11.82 -13.22 -14.17
C ARG A 467 12.03 -11.77 -14.68
N PRO A 468 12.67 -11.57 -15.85
CA PRO A 468 12.81 -10.25 -16.46
C PRO A 468 11.44 -9.58 -16.70
N VAL A 469 11.41 -8.25 -16.66
CA VAL A 469 10.22 -7.47 -17.08
C VAL A 469 9.96 -7.76 -18.56
N ARG A 470 8.74 -8.15 -18.90
CA ARG A 470 8.30 -8.40 -20.28
C ARG A 470 7.75 -7.15 -20.93
#